data_AF-A0A9D1ZTW4-F1
#
_entry.id   AF-A0A9D1ZTW4-F1
#
_cell.length_a   1.000
_cell.length_b   1.000
_cell.length_c   1.000
_cell.angle_alpha   90.00
_cell.angle_beta   90.00
_cell.angle_gamma   90.00
#
_symmetry.space_group_name_H-M   'P 1'
#
loop_
_entity.id
_entity.type
_entity.pdbx_description
1 polymer ?
#
loop_
_entity_poly.entity_id
_entity_poly.type
_entity_poly.pdbx_seq_one_letter_code
_entity_poly.pdbx_strand_id
1 'polypeptide(L)'
;MGAINNKYRLLETNVLLDRFLTYREVFSEHFKTMKVIERGEALRYETYSRLADNYISNVHRFIKLCEDYIEKYHLENSQLTDKLNDYLMEVIDAISCLDTDHNVIDHSKLEKSKQKIHQKELEFMNAIGLLAN
;
A
#
# COMPACT_ATOMS: atom_id res chain seq x y z
N MET A 1 -24.93 -24.82 -8.86
CA MET A 1 -24.55 -23.67 -8.01
C MET A 1 -23.09 -23.20 -8.20
N GLY A 2 -22.32 -23.70 -9.19
CA GLY A 2 -20.89 -23.32 -9.36
C GLY A 2 -20.60 -22.05 -10.17
N ALA A 3 -21.48 -21.66 -11.10
CA ALA A 3 -21.21 -20.52 -12.01
C ALA A 3 -21.46 -19.15 -11.36
N ILE A 4 -22.42 -19.06 -10.43
CA ILE A 4 -22.77 -17.82 -9.74
C ILE A 4 -21.61 -17.40 -8.83
N ASN A 5 -21.06 -18.34 -8.05
CA ASN A 5 -19.99 -18.07 -7.08
C ASN A 5 -18.70 -17.55 -7.75
N ASN A 6 -18.38 -18.02 -8.96
CA ASN A 6 -17.18 -17.61 -9.67
C ASN A 6 -17.29 -16.19 -10.25
N LYS A 7 -18.47 -15.79 -10.74
CA LYS A 7 -18.71 -14.42 -11.23
C LYS A 7 -18.66 -13.38 -10.12
N TYR A 8 -19.23 -13.69 -8.95
CA TYR A 8 -19.15 -12.82 -7.77
C TYR A 8 -17.71 -12.67 -7.28
N ARG A 9 -16.96 -13.79 -7.22
CA ARG A 9 -15.54 -13.75 -6.88
C ARG A 9 -14.73 -12.88 -7.83
N LEU A 10 -14.89 -13.04 -9.14
CA LEU A 10 -14.19 -12.20 -10.13
C LEU A 10 -14.49 -10.70 -9.94
N LEU A 11 -15.76 -10.35 -9.69
CA LEU A 11 -16.16 -8.97 -9.48
C LEU A 11 -15.53 -8.39 -8.21
N GLU A 12 -15.49 -9.16 -7.12
CA GLU A 12 -14.85 -8.73 -5.87
C GLU A 12 -13.33 -8.68 -5.97
N THR A 13 -12.68 -9.57 -6.73
CA THR A 13 -11.25 -9.46 -7.07
C THR A 13 -10.96 -8.14 -7.79
N ASN A 14 -11.82 -7.75 -8.75
CA ASN A 14 -11.68 -6.48 -9.45
C ASN A 14 -11.87 -5.28 -8.52
N VAL A 15 -12.79 -5.38 -7.54
CA VAL A 15 -12.94 -4.35 -6.50
C VAL A 15 -11.69 -4.28 -5.63
N LEU A 16 -11.10 -5.41 -5.22
CA LEU A 16 -9.84 -5.42 -4.48
C LEU A 16 -8.72 -4.76 -5.28
N LEU A 17 -8.60 -5.07 -6.57
CA LEU A 17 -7.63 -4.46 -7.48
C LEU A 17 -7.79 -2.95 -7.59
N ASP A 18 -9.02 -2.47 -7.77
CA ASP A 18 -9.32 -1.04 -7.81
C ASP A 18 -8.93 -0.34 -6.50
N ARG A 19 -9.23 -0.97 -5.36
CA ARG A 19 -8.82 -0.48 -4.04
C ARG A 19 -7.30 -0.50 -3.86
N PHE A 20 -6.63 -1.55 -4.30
CA PHE A 20 -5.17 -1.65 -4.31
C PHE A 20 -4.55 -0.49 -5.10
N LEU A 21 -5.01 -0.25 -6.34
CA LEU A 21 -4.51 0.84 -7.17
C LEU A 21 -4.79 2.23 -6.56
N THR A 22 -5.93 2.38 -5.89
CA THR A 22 -6.28 3.61 -5.17
C THR A 22 -5.30 3.85 -4.02
N TYR A 23 -5.06 2.86 -3.17
CA TYR A 23 -4.13 3.01 -2.04
C TYR A 23 -2.69 3.17 -2.47
N ARG A 24 -2.28 2.53 -3.58
CA ARG A 24 -0.99 2.79 -4.21
C ARG A 24 -0.81 4.27 -4.54
N GLU A 25 -1.83 4.92 -5.12
CA GLU A 25 -1.76 6.36 -5.39
C GLU A 25 -1.72 7.16 -4.09
N VAL A 26 -2.50 6.79 -3.06
CA VAL A 26 -2.43 7.43 -1.74
C VAL A 26 -1.01 7.38 -1.18
N PHE A 27 -0.33 6.24 -1.23
CA PHE A 27 1.05 6.11 -0.75
C PHE A 27 2.05 6.91 -1.61
N SER A 28 1.85 6.94 -2.93
CA SER A 28 2.63 7.79 -3.85
C SER A 28 2.49 9.27 -3.51
N GLU A 29 1.26 9.73 -3.25
CA GLU A 29 0.98 11.10 -2.83
C GLU A 29 1.68 11.45 -1.52
N HIS A 30 1.77 10.54 -0.55
CA HIS A 30 2.55 10.80 0.67
C HIS A 30 4.01 11.13 0.34
N PHE A 31 4.64 10.39 -0.56
CA PHE A 31 6.02 10.67 -0.98
C PHE A 31 6.14 11.99 -1.76
N LYS A 32 5.10 12.42 -2.48
CA LYS A 32 5.05 13.75 -3.12
C LYS A 32 4.94 14.84 -2.06
N THR A 33 4.06 14.67 -1.07
CA THR A 33 3.89 15.61 0.05
C THR A 33 5.16 15.78 0.86
N MET A 34 5.95 14.72 1.08
CA MET A 34 7.27 14.83 1.72
C MET A 34 8.15 15.90 1.07
N LYS A 35 8.19 15.95 -0.27
CA LYS A 35 8.96 16.96 -1.03
C LYS A 35 8.37 18.35 -0.92
N VAL A 36 7.04 18.47 -0.85
CA VAL A 36 6.37 19.77 -0.66
C VAL A 36 6.70 20.37 0.70
N ILE A 37 6.70 19.54 1.76
CA ILE A 37 7.12 19.96 3.11
C ILE A 37 8.61 20.36 3.09
N GLU A 38 9.47 19.55 2.47
CA GLU A 38 10.91 19.83 2.39
C GLU A 38 11.23 21.18 1.73
N ARG A 39 10.49 21.53 0.67
CA ARG A 39 10.64 22.81 -0.04
C ARG A 39 10.05 24.01 0.71
N GLY A 40 9.38 23.79 1.85
CA GLY A 40 8.66 24.84 2.58
C GLY A 40 7.42 25.34 1.85
N GLU A 41 6.89 24.57 0.91
CA GLU A 41 5.70 24.91 0.11
C GLU A 41 4.40 24.40 0.75
N ALA A 42 4.51 23.60 1.81
CA ALA A 42 3.37 23.05 2.50
C ALA A 42 2.66 24.10 3.37
N LEU A 43 1.38 23.84 3.68
CA LEU A 43 0.64 24.65 4.65
C LEU A 43 1.33 24.58 6.03
N ARG A 44 1.25 25.66 6.82
CA ARG A 44 1.95 25.79 8.11
C ARG A 44 1.78 24.64 9.10
N TYR A 45 0.68 23.88 8.99
CA TYR A 45 0.36 22.78 9.90
C TYR A 45 0.75 21.39 9.35
N GLU A 46 1.23 21.32 8.11
CA GLU A 46 1.63 20.07 7.50
C GLU A 46 3.09 19.78 7.85
N THR A 47 3.30 18.80 8.73
CA THR A 47 4.61 18.41 9.28
C THR A 47 4.91 16.95 8.96
N TYR A 48 6.17 16.51 9.07
CA TYR A 48 6.48 15.09 8.85
C TYR A 48 5.82 14.17 9.87
N SER A 49 5.64 14.60 11.12
CA SER A 49 4.89 13.84 12.12
C SER A 49 3.43 13.64 11.70
N ARG A 50 2.73 14.70 11.28
CA ARG A 50 1.35 14.59 10.81
C ARG A 50 1.22 13.76 9.54
N LEU A 51 2.19 13.90 8.62
CA LEU A 51 2.24 13.09 7.42
C LEU A 51 2.45 11.60 7.75
N ALA A 52 3.27 11.30 8.75
CA ALA A 52 3.50 9.93 9.22
C ALA A 52 2.25 9.31 9.85
N ASP A 53 1.54 10.07 10.70
CA ASP A 53 0.28 9.62 11.30
C ASP A 53 -0.77 9.31 10.22
N ASN A 54 -0.90 10.19 9.23
CA ASN A 54 -1.80 10.00 8.09
C ASN A 54 -1.39 8.77 7.27
N TYR A 55 -0.10 8.55 7.05
CA TYR A 55 0.40 7.39 6.33
C TYR A 55 0.02 6.10 7.04
N ILE A 56 0.36 5.97 8.32
CA ILE A 56 0.06 4.79 9.15
C ILE A 56 -1.46 4.54 9.20
N SER A 57 -2.27 5.59 9.35
CA SER A 57 -3.73 5.43 9.32
C SER A 57 -4.22 4.87 7.98
N ASN A 58 -3.64 5.27 6.85
CA ASN A 58 -4.01 4.74 5.54
C ASN A 58 -3.53 3.30 5.36
N VAL A 59 -2.33 2.97 5.86
CA VAL A 59 -1.81 1.59 5.87
C VAL A 59 -2.75 0.67 6.63
N HIS A 60 -3.16 1.03 7.85
CA HIS A 60 -4.10 0.21 8.64
C HIS A 60 -5.45 0.01 7.94
N ARG A 61 -6.00 1.06 7.32
CA ARG A 61 -7.26 0.94 6.56
C ARG A 61 -7.11 0.00 5.36
N PHE A 62 -5.95 0.04 4.71
CA PHE A 62 -5.67 -0.81 3.57
C PHE A 62 -5.49 -2.27 3.97
N ILE A 63 -4.70 -2.53 5.01
CA ILE A 63 -4.51 -3.88 5.60
C ILE A 63 -5.87 -4.50 5.92
N LYS A 64 -6.74 -3.77 6.62
CA LYS A 64 -8.07 -4.26 6.97
C LYS A 64 -8.89 -4.66 5.74
N LEU A 65 -8.86 -3.84 4.68
CA LEU A 65 -9.57 -4.13 3.44
C LEU A 65 -9.05 -5.42 2.78
N CYS A 66 -7.73 -5.62 2.81
CA CYS A 66 -7.08 -6.83 2.32
C CYS A 66 -7.43 -8.07 3.15
N GLU A 67 -7.38 -7.98 4.48
CA GLU A 67 -7.74 -9.05 5.42
C GLU A 67 -9.20 -9.49 5.23
N ASP A 68 -10.14 -8.53 5.16
CA ASP A 68 -11.56 -8.80 4.92
C ASP A 68 -11.78 -9.65 3.64
N TYR A 69 -10.99 -9.38 2.58
CA TYR A 69 -11.04 -10.16 1.34
C TYR A 69 -10.39 -11.54 1.49
N ILE A 70 -9.22 -11.62 2.13
CA ILE A 70 -8.49 -12.88 2.34
C ILE A 70 -9.34 -13.86 3.14
N GLU A 71 -9.93 -13.41 4.25
CA GLU A 71 -10.76 -14.25 5.13
C GLU A 71 -12.02 -14.74 4.41
N LYS A 72 -12.68 -13.84 3.66
CA LYS A 72 -13.90 -14.17 2.92
C LYS A 72 -13.71 -15.29 1.90
N TYR A 73 -12.51 -15.37 1.31
CA TYR A 73 -12.19 -16.34 0.27
C TYR A 73 -11.25 -17.45 0.74
N HIS A 74 -10.94 -17.52 2.04
CA HIS A 74 -10.04 -18.51 2.66
C HIS A 74 -8.68 -18.58 1.96
N LEU A 75 -8.06 -17.41 1.76
CA LEU A 75 -6.80 -17.25 1.03
C LEU A 75 -5.58 -17.15 1.95
N GLU A 76 -5.70 -17.42 3.24
CA GLU A 76 -4.69 -17.13 4.27
C GLU A 76 -3.34 -17.79 3.97
N ASN A 77 -3.36 -18.99 3.38
CA ASN A 77 -2.15 -19.75 3.01
C ASN A 77 -1.88 -19.73 1.50
N SER A 78 -2.40 -18.73 0.79
CA SER A 78 -2.22 -18.61 -0.65
C SER A 78 -0.98 -17.78 -0.99
N GLN A 79 -0.39 -18.08 -2.15
CA GLN A 79 0.70 -17.27 -2.71
C GLN A 79 0.28 -15.79 -2.90
N LEU A 80 -1.00 -15.51 -3.16
CA LEU A 80 -1.51 -14.14 -3.24
C LEU A 80 -1.29 -13.41 -1.91
N THR A 81 -1.66 -14.04 -0.80
CA THR A 81 -1.53 -13.48 0.55
C THR A 81 -0.07 -13.28 0.92
N ASP A 82 0.81 -14.22 0.59
CA ASP A 82 2.25 -14.06 0.80
C ASP A 82 2.79 -12.83 0.05
N LYS A 83 2.38 -12.64 -1.21
CA LYS A 83 2.81 -11.47 -2.01
C LYS A 83 2.19 -10.16 -1.54
N LEU A 84 0.98 -10.20 -1.03
CA LEU A 84 0.36 -9.04 -0.42
C LEU A 84 1.06 -8.63 0.87
N ASN A 85 1.40 -9.60 1.72
CA ASN A 85 2.15 -9.36 2.94
C ASN A 85 3.54 -8.79 2.66
N ASP A 86 4.26 -9.34 1.67
CA ASP A 86 5.52 -8.78 1.17
C ASP A 86 5.37 -7.30 0.79
N TYR A 87 4.33 -6.96 0.03
CA TYR A 87 4.04 -5.56 -0.35
C TYR A 87 3.74 -4.69 0.88
N LEU A 88 2.88 -5.14 1.78
CA LEU A 88 2.47 -4.39 2.97
C LEU A 88 3.65 -4.14 3.92
N MET A 89 4.57 -5.09 4.07
CA MET A 89 5.79 -4.90 4.85
C MET A 89 6.64 -3.77 4.30
N GLU A 90 6.85 -3.70 2.98
CA GLU A 90 7.64 -2.62 2.37
C GLU A 90 6.92 -1.26 2.45
N VAL A 91 5.59 -1.25 2.38
CA VAL A 91 4.79 -0.04 2.63
C VAL A 91 4.98 0.42 4.08
N ILE A 92 4.87 -0.48 5.07
CA ILE A 92 5.10 -0.13 6.48
C ILE A 92 6.52 0.40 6.69
N ASP A 93 7.54 -0.29 6.15
CA ASP A 93 8.95 0.07 6.33
C ASP A 93 9.30 1.42 5.69
N ALA A 94 8.59 1.84 4.65
CA ALA A 94 8.85 3.11 3.96
C ALA A 94 8.73 4.33 4.87
N ILE A 95 8.01 4.25 6.01
CA ILE A 95 7.94 5.35 6.96
C ILE A 95 9.28 5.64 7.64
N SER A 96 10.20 4.66 7.67
CA SER A 96 11.53 4.77 8.27
C SER A 96 12.45 5.77 7.56
N CYS A 97 12.02 6.33 6.42
CA CYS A 97 12.70 7.43 5.75
C CYS A 97 12.47 8.80 6.41
N LEU A 98 11.48 8.93 7.30
CA LEU A 98 11.21 10.15 8.05
C LEU A 98 11.91 10.14 9.40
N ASP A 99 12.66 11.20 9.69
CA ASP A 99 13.06 11.56 11.04
C ASP A 99 12.10 12.66 11.54
N THR A 100 11.08 12.24 12.28
CA THR A 100 10.04 13.14 12.80
C THR A 100 10.52 14.02 13.93
N ASP A 101 11.58 13.61 14.65
CA ASP A 101 12.11 14.35 15.80
C ASP A 101 12.94 15.55 15.33
N HIS A 102 13.71 15.37 14.25
CA HIS A 102 14.52 16.42 13.65
C HIS A 102 13.84 17.11 12.46
N ASN A 103 12.68 16.61 12.05
CA ASN A 103 11.93 17.05 10.86
C ASN A 103 12.79 17.01 9.59
N VAL A 104 13.40 15.85 9.31
CA VAL A 104 14.31 15.61 8.16
C VAL A 104 13.88 14.33 7.41
N ILE A 105 14.21 14.27 6.11
CA ILE A 105 14.03 13.08 5.26
C ILE A 105 15.39 12.45 4.95
N ASP A 106 15.49 11.12 5.11
CA ASP A 106 16.55 10.33 4.50
C ASP A 106 16.18 9.96 3.05
N HIS A 107 16.71 10.73 2.10
CA HIS A 107 16.47 10.52 0.67
C HIS A 107 16.96 9.17 0.16
N SER A 108 18.02 8.62 0.73
CA SER A 108 18.53 7.31 0.32
C SER A 108 17.53 6.22 0.68
N LYS A 109 17.00 6.26 1.90
CA LYS A 109 15.94 5.34 2.34
C LYS A 109 14.65 5.55 1.57
N LEU A 110 14.26 6.79 1.28
CA LEU A 110 13.06 7.09 0.51
C LEU A 110 13.10 6.45 -0.88
N GLU A 111 14.17 6.67 -1.64
CA GLU A 111 14.28 6.13 -2.99
C GLU A 111 14.40 4.60 -3.00
N LYS A 112 15.12 4.02 -2.02
CA LYS A 112 15.16 2.56 -1.84
C LYS A 112 13.77 1.99 -1.53
N SER A 113 13.01 2.64 -0.65
CA SER A 113 11.67 2.19 -0.25
C SER A 113 10.72 2.22 -1.44
N LYS A 114 10.74 3.29 -2.26
CA LYS A 114 9.96 3.36 -3.50
C LYS A 114 10.29 2.23 -4.47
N GLN A 115 11.57 1.92 -4.65
CA GLN A 115 12.02 0.83 -5.52
C GLN A 115 11.51 -0.53 -5.03
N LYS A 116 11.63 -0.80 -3.72
CA LYS A 116 11.15 -2.05 -3.12
C LYS A 116 9.63 -2.18 -3.19
N ILE A 117 8.90 -1.12 -2.85
CA ILE A 117 7.43 -1.07 -2.97
C ILE A 117 7.01 -1.39 -4.41
N HIS A 118 7.64 -0.74 -5.39
CA HIS A 118 7.31 -0.98 -6.79
C HIS A 118 7.63 -2.42 -7.23
N GLN A 119 8.75 -2.97 -6.79
CA GLN A 119 9.10 -4.37 -7.07
C GLN A 119 8.06 -5.34 -6.48
N LYS A 120 7.65 -5.13 -5.22
CA LYS A 120 6.64 -5.97 -4.56
C LYS A 120 5.24 -5.77 -5.10
N GLU A 121 4.91 -4.57 -5.56
CA GLU A 121 3.68 -4.30 -6.30
C GLU A 121 3.60 -5.17 -7.55
N LEU A 122 4.66 -5.22 -8.36
CA LEU A 122 4.68 -6.04 -9.57
C LEU A 122 4.53 -7.54 -9.25
N GLU A 123 5.17 -8.02 -8.19
CA GLU A 123 5.01 -9.40 -7.72
C GLU A 123 3.56 -9.71 -7.32
N PHE A 124 2.91 -8.81 -6.58
CA PHE A 124 1.51 -8.95 -6.20
C PHE A 124 0.57 -8.89 -7.41
N MET A 125 0.75 -7.92 -8.31
CA MET A 125 -0.06 -7.76 -9.52
C MET A 125 0.04 -8.98 -10.45
N ASN A 126 1.21 -9.61 -10.53
CA ASN A 126 1.37 -10.87 -11.25
C ASN A 126 0.62 -12.02 -10.55
N ALA A 127 0.72 -12.12 -9.22
CA ALA A 127 0.04 -13.17 -8.46
C ALA A 127 -1.49 -13.09 -8.56
N ILE A 128 -2.06 -11.88 -8.52
CA ILE A 128 -3.51 -11.69 -8.66
C ILE A 128 -3.99 -11.88 -10.10
N GLY A 129 -3.17 -11.53 -11.10
CA GLY A 129 -3.47 -11.80 -12.51
C GLY A 129 -3.60 -13.30 -12.83
N LEU A 130 -2.89 -14.16 -12.10
CA LEU A 130 -3.02 -15.62 -12.21
C LEU A 130 -4.35 -16.16 -11.66
N LEU A 131 -5.04 -15.41 -10.79
CA LEU A 131 -6.37 -15.78 -10.28
C LEU A 131 -7.51 -15.37 -11.21
N ALA A 132 -7.23 -14.48 -12.17
CA ALA A 132 -8.21 -13.96 -13.13
C ALA A 132 -8.23 -14.74 -14.46
N ASN A 133 -7.23 -15.60 -14.70
CA ASN A 133 -7.12 -16.51 -15.85
C ASN A 133 -7.56 -17.94 -15.48
#